data_AF-A0A3D4D316-F1
#
_entry.id   AF-A0A3D4D316-F1
#
_cell.length_a   1.000
_cell.length_b   1.000
_cell.length_c   1.000
_cell.angle_alpha   90.00
_cell.angle_beta   90.00
_cell.angle_gamma   90.00
#
_symmetry.space_group_name_H-M   'P 1'
#
loop_
_entity.id
_entity.type
_entity.pdbx_description
1 polymer ?
#
loop_
_entity_poly.entity_id
_entity_poly.type
_entity_poly.pdbx_seq_one_letter_code
_entity_poly.pdbx_strand_id
1 'polypeptide(L)'
;GGTSHGLFDVVITTAPAPQAMQLLRASEISEPLQTTLLDALRVSRYHAQFSFILGYNEPLSPSRGFHALVNSDGAHAVAWLSFEEDKPGHVPEGSSVLVVQMSPSWTSRRVEYPPEEILPEVLENVSALLPEVAQKPDWWDSQRWMLASPSSAVALEPLRTGEKE
;
A
#
# COMPACT_ATOMS: atom_id res chain seq x y z
N GLY A 1 -20.18 -19.23 8.43
CA GLY A 1 -20.38 -18.86 9.84
C GLY A 1 -20.19 -17.37 9.98
N GLY A 2 -21.00 -16.71 10.80
CA GLY A 2 -20.92 -15.28 11.11
C GLY A 2 -21.63 -15.00 12.44
N THR A 3 -21.23 -13.93 13.13
CA THR A 3 -21.86 -13.49 14.38
C THR A 3 -22.88 -12.40 14.05
N SER A 4 -24.09 -12.48 14.62
CA SER A 4 -25.08 -11.41 14.48
C SER A 4 -24.69 -10.21 15.35
N HIS A 5 -24.63 -9.03 14.75
CA HIS A 5 -24.30 -7.75 15.42
C HIS A 5 -25.53 -6.87 15.67
N GLY A 6 -26.73 -7.41 15.47
CA GLY A 6 -27.99 -6.67 15.59
C GLY A 6 -28.51 -6.14 14.24
N LEU A 7 -29.53 -5.30 14.33
CA LEU A 7 -30.17 -4.66 13.19
C LEU A 7 -29.57 -3.28 12.95
N PHE A 8 -29.39 -2.93 11.68
CA PHE A 8 -28.93 -1.63 11.24
C PHE A 8 -29.89 -1.11 10.17
N ASP A 9 -30.22 0.18 10.22
CA ASP A 9 -31.04 0.81 9.19
C ASP A 9 -30.27 0.95 7.86
N VAL A 10 -28.94 1.13 7.93
CA VAL A 10 -28.06 1.29 6.77
C VAL A 10 -26.71 0.63 7.05
N VAL A 11 -26.12 0.01 6.03
CA VAL A 11 -24.75 -0.51 6.06
C VAL A 11 -23.89 0.22 5.03
N ILE A 12 -22.80 0.84 5.50
CA ILE A 12 -21.80 1.48 4.64
C ILE A 12 -20.53 0.62 4.66
N THR A 13 -20.06 0.22 3.47
CA THR A 13 -18.76 -0.46 3.34
C THR A 13 -17.70 0.53 2.86
N THR A 14 -16.59 0.60 3.61
CA THR A 14 -15.38 1.34 3.21
C THR A 14 -14.27 0.38 2.77
N ALA A 15 -14.61 -0.89 2.51
CA ALA A 15 -13.66 -1.90 2.07
C ALA A 15 -13.23 -1.65 0.62
N PRO A 16 -11.97 -1.95 0.26
CA PRO A 16 -11.53 -2.06 -1.13
C PRO A 16 -12.47 -2.90 -2.00
N ALA A 17 -12.61 -2.54 -3.29
CA ALA A 17 -13.63 -3.12 -4.17
C ALA A 17 -13.66 -4.67 -4.17
N PRO A 18 -12.53 -5.40 -4.25
CA PRO A 18 -12.55 -6.87 -4.21
C PRO A 18 -13.15 -7.44 -2.92
N GLN A 19 -12.93 -6.78 -1.78
CA GLN A 19 -13.45 -7.18 -0.48
C GLN A 19 -14.92 -6.77 -0.31
N ALA A 20 -15.30 -5.58 -0.79
CA ALA A 20 -16.70 -5.17 -0.86
C ALA A 20 -17.55 -6.14 -1.71
N MET A 21 -17.01 -6.62 -2.83
CA MET A 21 -17.66 -7.64 -3.67
C MET A 21 -17.86 -8.98 -2.93
N GLN A 22 -17.00 -9.35 -1.97
CA GLN A 22 -17.21 -10.55 -1.15
C GLN A 22 -18.39 -10.36 -0.19
N LEU A 23 -18.50 -9.18 0.43
CA LEU A 23 -19.64 -8.83 1.29
C LEU A 23 -20.96 -8.87 0.51
N LEU A 24 -21.00 -8.27 -0.68
CA LEU A 24 -22.19 -8.27 -1.54
C LEU A 24 -22.64 -9.70 -1.90
N ARG A 25 -21.71 -10.56 -2.32
CA ARG A 25 -22.02 -11.98 -2.65
C ARG A 25 -22.53 -12.78 -1.46
N ALA A 26 -22.14 -12.40 -0.25
CA ALA A 26 -22.58 -13.04 0.98
C ALA A 26 -23.87 -12.42 1.56
N SER A 27 -24.38 -11.36 0.96
CA SER A 27 -25.58 -10.65 1.41
C SER A 27 -26.87 -11.27 0.89
N GLU A 28 -27.99 -10.90 1.52
CA GLU A 28 -29.35 -11.26 1.09
C GLU A 28 -29.96 -10.23 0.11
N ILE A 29 -29.16 -9.27 -0.39
CA ILE A 29 -29.58 -8.29 -1.39
C ILE A 29 -30.10 -9.02 -2.64
N SER A 30 -31.10 -8.47 -3.33
CA SER A 30 -31.65 -9.10 -4.53
C SER A 30 -30.58 -9.34 -5.61
N GLU A 31 -30.65 -10.47 -6.30
CA GLU A 31 -29.68 -10.87 -7.35
C GLU A 31 -29.50 -9.81 -8.47
N PRO A 32 -30.56 -9.11 -8.96
CA PRO A 32 -30.39 -8.06 -9.95
C PRO A 32 -29.55 -6.88 -9.44
N LEU A 33 -29.77 -6.46 -8.20
CA LEU A 33 -29.00 -5.37 -7.59
C LEU A 33 -27.58 -5.82 -7.26
N GLN A 34 -27.39 -7.01 -6.71
CA GLN A 34 -26.05 -7.58 -6.50
C GLN A 34 -25.25 -7.60 -7.81
N THR A 35 -25.84 -8.06 -8.92
CA THR A 35 -25.19 -8.12 -10.22
C THR A 35 -24.73 -6.72 -10.68
N THR A 36 -25.62 -5.73 -10.57
CA THR A 36 -25.33 -4.33 -10.92
C THR A 36 -24.15 -3.77 -10.11
N LEU A 37 -24.16 -3.97 -8.79
CA LEU A 37 -23.10 -3.49 -7.90
C LEU A 37 -21.78 -4.23 -8.13
N LEU A 38 -21.83 -5.55 -8.34
CA LEU A 38 -20.65 -6.36 -8.62
C LEU A 38 -20.00 -5.98 -9.95
N ASP A 39 -20.78 -5.72 -10.99
CA ASP A 39 -20.27 -5.28 -12.29
C ASP A 39 -19.59 -3.91 -12.18
N ALA A 40 -20.19 -3.00 -11.41
CA ALA A 40 -19.64 -1.67 -11.14
C ALA A 40 -18.32 -1.72 -10.37
N LEU A 41 -18.20 -2.61 -9.39
CA LEU A 41 -16.97 -2.79 -8.60
C LEU A 41 -15.89 -3.55 -9.38
N ARG A 42 -16.28 -4.45 -10.30
CA ARG A 42 -15.34 -5.28 -11.06
C ARG A 42 -14.42 -4.47 -11.96
N VAL A 43 -14.71 -3.20 -12.29
CA VAL A 43 -13.77 -2.38 -13.07
C VAL A 43 -12.59 -1.86 -12.26
N SER A 44 -12.70 -1.83 -10.92
CA SER A 44 -11.62 -1.36 -10.06
C SER A 44 -10.43 -2.32 -10.10
N ARG A 45 -9.24 -1.75 -10.22
CA ARG A 45 -7.95 -2.44 -10.17
C ARG A 45 -7.10 -1.76 -9.13
N TYR A 46 -6.21 -2.52 -8.52
CA TYR A 46 -5.26 -2.03 -7.55
C TYR A 46 -3.86 -2.47 -7.95
N HIS A 47 -2.88 -1.62 -7.65
CA HIS A 47 -1.49 -2.01 -7.66
C HIS A 47 -1.14 -2.67 -6.33
N ALA A 48 -0.43 -3.80 -6.40
CA ALA A 48 0.28 -4.33 -5.26
C ALA A 48 1.62 -3.61 -5.11
N GLN A 49 2.01 -3.32 -3.87
CA GLN A 49 3.29 -2.67 -3.56
C GLN A 49 3.90 -3.24 -2.28
N PHE A 50 5.23 -3.35 -2.25
CA PHE A 50 5.98 -3.59 -1.02
C PHE A 50 6.38 -2.27 -0.37
N SER A 51 6.30 -2.23 0.95
CA SER A 51 6.96 -1.23 1.79
C SER A 51 8.08 -1.93 2.57
N PHE A 52 9.25 -1.33 2.63
CA PHE A 52 10.36 -1.73 3.49
C PHE A 52 10.65 -0.62 4.48
N ILE A 53 10.88 -0.98 5.74
CA ILE A 53 11.35 -0.10 6.79
C ILE A 53 12.81 -0.45 7.05
N LEU A 54 13.71 0.52 6.90
CA LEU A 54 15.15 0.31 7.08
C LEU A 54 15.62 1.18 8.24
N GLY A 55 16.04 0.55 9.33
CA GLY A 55 16.47 1.25 10.54
C GLY A 55 17.97 1.24 10.74
N TYR A 56 18.48 2.39 11.18
CA TYR A 56 19.89 2.67 11.42
C TYR A 56 20.04 3.30 12.81
N ASN A 57 20.91 2.72 13.63
CA ASN A 57 21.20 3.21 14.98
C ASN A 57 21.98 4.53 14.94
N GLU A 58 22.71 4.76 13.85
CA GLU A 58 23.43 6.01 13.56
C GLU A 58 22.72 6.81 12.47
N PRO A 59 22.86 8.15 12.43
CA PRO A 59 22.17 8.97 11.44
C PRO A 59 22.71 8.73 10.02
N LEU A 60 21.79 8.57 9.06
CA LEU A 60 22.10 8.70 7.64
C LEU A 60 22.43 10.17 7.37
N SER A 61 23.61 10.43 6.79
CA SER A 61 24.28 11.73 6.61
C SER A 61 23.43 13.01 6.83
N PRO A 62 23.86 13.93 7.71
CA PRO A 62 23.05 15.07 8.13
C PRO A 62 22.87 16.18 7.07
N SER A 63 23.57 16.12 5.92
CA SER A 63 23.49 17.16 4.90
C SER A 63 22.45 16.85 3.82
N ARG A 64 21.19 16.63 4.21
CA ARG A 64 20.07 16.53 3.25
C ARG A 64 19.25 17.81 3.21
N GLY A 65 18.85 18.22 2.02
CA GLY A 65 17.96 19.39 1.78
C GLY A 65 16.51 19.00 1.51
N PHE A 66 16.14 17.74 1.77
CA PHE A 66 14.84 17.16 1.46
C PHE A 66 14.47 16.10 2.51
N HIS A 67 13.17 15.83 2.68
CA HIS A 67 12.66 14.81 3.62
C HIS A 67 12.23 13.50 2.92
N ALA A 68 12.01 13.55 1.61
CA ALA A 68 11.52 12.43 0.81
C ALA A 68 11.94 12.55 -0.65
N LEU A 69 11.99 11.41 -1.33
CA LEU A 69 12.13 11.32 -2.78
C LEU A 69 10.88 10.66 -3.36
N VAL A 70 10.36 11.20 -4.45
CA VAL A 70 9.20 10.67 -5.16
C VAL A 70 9.58 10.43 -6.61
N ASN A 71 9.30 9.23 -7.10
CA ASN A 71 9.53 8.84 -8.48
C ASN A 71 8.40 9.38 -9.37
N SER A 72 8.65 10.49 -10.05
CA SER A 72 7.64 11.20 -10.84
C SER A 72 7.31 10.58 -12.19
N ASP A 73 8.23 9.79 -12.77
CA ASP A 73 8.06 9.18 -14.10
C ASP A 73 7.73 7.68 -14.03
N GLY A 74 7.88 7.05 -12.86
CA GLY A 74 7.61 5.64 -12.62
C GLY A 74 8.68 4.70 -13.19
N ALA A 75 9.83 5.21 -13.64
CA ALA A 75 10.89 4.40 -14.25
C ALA A 75 11.73 3.66 -13.21
N HIS A 76 11.94 4.28 -12.05
CA HIS A 76 12.71 3.67 -10.96
C HIS A 76 11.94 2.58 -10.20
N ALA A 77 12.67 1.60 -9.62
CA ALA A 77 12.08 0.52 -8.83
C ALA A 77 11.49 1.00 -7.50
N VAL A 78 12.07 2.04 -6.91
CA VAL A 78 11.50 2.76 -5.76
C VAL A 78 10.45 3.75 -6.27
N ALA A 79 9.22 3.67 -5.77
CA ALA A 79 8.17 4.65 -6.05
C ALA A 79 8.33 5.91 -5.20
N TRP A 80 8.63 5.75 -3.92
CA TRP A 80 9.02 6.85 -3.05
C TRP A 80 9.77 6.33 -1.84
N LEU A 81 10.53 7.20 -1.20
CA LEU A 81 11.11 6.95 0.13
C LEU A 81 11.03 8.21 0.99
N SER A 82 11.01 8.06 2.31
CA SER A 82 11.08 9.18 3.24
C SER A 82 11.90 8.85 4.49
N PHE A 83 12.51 9.88 5.06
CA PHE A 83 13.16 9.84 6.36
C PHE A 83 12.10 10.05 7.45
N GLU A 84 11.97 9.10 8.38
CA GLU A 84 11.02 9.18 9.48
C GLU A 84 11.52 10.09 10.60
N GLU A 85 12.82 10.28 10.75
CA GLU A 85 13.37 11.22 11.74
C GLU A 85 12.98 12.69 11.47
N ASP A 86 12.57 13.01 10.24
CA ASP A 86 12.04 14.34 9.89
C ASP A 86 10.58 14.54 10.36
N LYS A 87 9.93 13.47 10.83
CA LYS A 87 8.58 13.51 11.41
C LYS A 87 8.69 13.57 12.94
N PRO A 88 8.14 14.62 13.59
CA PRO A 88 8.28 14.81 15.03
C PRO A 88 7.84 13.59 15.85
N GLY A 89 8.77 13.04 16.65
CA GLY A 89 8.50 11.94 17.58
C GLY A 89 8.44 10.54 16.97
N HIS A 90 8.76 10.37 15.68
CA HIS A 90 8.75 9.04 15.03
C HIS A 90 10.00 8.21 15.35
N VAL A 91 11.16 8.85 15.46
CA VAL A 91 12.46 8.17 15.62
C VAL A 91 13.22 8.78 16.79
N PRO A 92 13.92 7.98 17.62
CA PRO A 92 14.83 8.49 18.64
C PRO A 92 15.91 9.41 18.07
N GLU A 93 16.34 10.40 18.85
CA GLU A 93 17.45 11.27 18.47
C GLU A 93 18.73 10.46 18.22
N GLY A 94 19.43 10.77 17.13
CA GLY A 94 20.67 10.09 16.75
C GLY A 94 20.47 8.82 15.92
N SER A 95 19.23 8.42 15.62
CA SER A 95 18.93 7.29 14.74
C SER A 95 18.22 7.75 13.46
N SER A 96 18.27 6.92 12.43
CA SER A 96 17.60 7.17 11.15
C SER A 96 16.71 6.00 10.77
N VAL A 97 15.54 6.29 10.21
CA VAL A 97 14.64 5.26 9.68
C VAL A 97 14.11 5.70 8.33
N LEU A 98 14.30 4.85 7.33
CA LEU A 98 13.72 5.04 5.99
C LEU A 98 12.47 4.19 5.82
N VAL A 99 11.38 4.82 5.38
CA VAL A 99 10.28 4.10 4.74
C VAL A 99 10.56 4.11 3.24
N VAL A 100 10.55 2.94 2.62
CA VAL A 100 10.80 2.76 1.18
C VAL A 100 9.61 2.02 0.58
N GLN A 101 8.91 2.66 -0.36
CA GLN A 101 7.84 2.03 -1.11
C GLN A 101 8.34 1.63 -2.50
N MET A 102 8.26 0.34 -2.81
CA MET A 102 8.59 -0.17 -4.15
C MET A 102 7.47 0.13 -5.14
N SER A 103 7.84 0.32 -6.40
CA SER A 103 6.93 0.66 -7.48
C SER A 103 6.01 -0.52 -7.84
N PRO A 104 4.83 -0.25 -8.41
CA PRO A 104 3.94 -1.30 -8.89
C PRO A 104 4.59 -2.22 -9.94
N SER A 105 5.36 -1.65 -10.87
CA SER A 105 6.04 -2.39 -11.94
C SER A 105 7.09 -3.35 -11.37
N TRP A 106 7.85 -2.91 -10.37
CA TRP A 106 8.81 -3.75 -9.67
C TRP A 106 8.12 -4.84 -8.83
N THR A 107 7.09 -4.45 -8.07
CA THR A 107 6.39 -5.34 -7.13
C THR A 107 5.61 -6.43 -7.85
N SER A 108 4.96 -6.13 -8.97
CA SER A 108 4.13 -7.10 -9.72
C SER A 108 4.86 -8.40 -10.07
N ARG A 109 6.19 -8.34 -10.24
CA ARG A 109 7.03 -9.49 -10.59
C ARG A 109 7.56 -10.26 -9.37
N ARG A 110 7.40 -9.70 -8.18
CA ARG A 110 7.97 -10.17 -6.91
C ARG A 110 6.94 -10.34 -5.80
N VAL A 111 5.66 -10.14 -6.10
CA VAL A 111 4.60 -10.04 -5.09
C VAL A 111 4.51 -11.28 -4.21
N GLU A 112 4.93 -12.46 -4.67
CA GLU A 112 4.91 -13.69 -3.87
C GLU A 112 6.22 -13.97 -3.15
N TYR A 113 7.30 -13.24 -3.47
CA TYR A 113 8.65 -13.54 -3.02
C TYR A 113 8.81 -13.24 -1.53
N PRO A 114 9.51 -14.08 -0.76
CA PRO A 114 9.84 -13.78 0.63
C PRO A 114 10.63 -12.46 0.72
N PRO A 115 10.26 -11.52 1.62
CA PRO A 115 10.92 -10.22 1.72
C PRO A 115 12.43 -10.28 1.93
N GLU A 116 12.91 -11.28 2.66
CA GLU A 116 14.33 -11.53 2.92
C GLU A 116 15.13 -11.85 1.65
N GLU A 117 14.52 -12.48 0.65
CA GLU A 117 15.16 -12.81 -0.63
C GLU A 117 15.29 -11.59 -1.54
N ILE A 118 14.37 -10.63 -1.42
CA ILE A 118 14.31 -9.44 -2.27
C ILE A 118 14.93 -8.20 -1.60
N LEU A 119 15.19 -8.23 -0.29
CA LEU A 119 15.82 -7.14 0.44
C LEU A 119 17.15 -6.68 -0.18
N PRO A 120 18.07 -7.56 -0.62
CA PRO A 120 19.32 -7.12 -1.25
C PRO A 120 19.09 -6.24 -2.48
N GLU A 121 18.12 -6.61 -3.33
CA GLU A 121 17.76 -5.82 -4.51
C GLU A 121 17.11 -4.48 -4.11
N VAL A 122 16.28 -4.48 -3.06
CA VAL A 122 15.71 -3.23 -2.51
C VAL A 122 16.83 -2.30 -2.04
N LEU A 123 17.78 -2.80 -1.26
CA LEU A 123 18.92 -2.02 -0.78
C LEU A 123 19.79 -1.49 -1.92
N GLU A 124 20.00 -2.27 -2.98
CA GLU A 124 20.71 -1.81 -4.19
C GLU A 124 19.99 -0.62 -4.84
N ASN A 125 18.66 -0.74 -5.05
CA ASN A 125 17.87 0.34 -5.65
C ASN A 125 17.81 1.59 -4.75
N VAL A 126 17.77 1.43 -3.43
CA VAL A 126 17.79 2.56 -2.50
C VAL A 126 19.18 3.21 -2.48
N SER A 127 20.25 2.41 -2.45
CA SER A 127 21.63 2.91 -2.44
C SER A 127 22.01 3.64 -3.73
N ALA A 128 21.38 3.30 -4.85
CA ALA A 128 21.52 4.04 -6.10
C ALA A 128 20.96 5.47 -6.02
N LEU A 129 19.98 5.72 -5.14
CA LEU A 129 19.42 7.05 -4.86
C LEU A 129 20.14 7.75 -3.71
N LEU A 130 20.50 6.99 -2.67
CA LEU A 130 21.09 7.45 -1.42
C LEU A 130 22.32 6.58 -1.08
N PRO A 131 23.52 6.92 -1.58
CA PRO A 131 24.73 6.11 -1.40
C PRO A 131 25.08 5.79 0.06
N GLU A 132 24.69 6.64 1.01
CA GLU A 132 24.84 6.43 2.44
C GLU A 132 24.08 5.20 2.97
N VAL A 133 23.04 4.76 2.26
CA VAL A 133 22.22 3.57 2.57
C VAL A 133 22.91 2.28 2.11
N ALA A 134 24.09 2.36 1.48
CA ALA A 134 24.89 1.18 1.13
C ALA A 134 25.29 0.34 2.36
N GLN A 135 25.24 0.91 3.56
CA GLN A 135 25.36 0.16 4.79
C GLN A 135 24.10 -0.69 5.02
N LYS A 136 24.31 -1.95 5.42
CA LYS A 136 23.21 -2.83 5.83
C LYS A 136 22.47 -2.16 7.01
N PRO A 137 21.13 -2.11 6.99
CA PRO A 137 20.38 -1.61 8.14
C PRO A 137 20.60 -2.50 9.36
N ASP A 138 20.60 -1.88 10.55
CA ASP A 138 20.69 -2.59 11.84
C ASP A 138 19.47 -3.47 12.07
N TRP A 139 18.30 -3.02 11.62
CA TRP A 139 17.06 -3.77 11.60
C TRP A 139 16.21 -3.35 10.40
N TRP A 140 15.32 -4.24 9.98
CA TRP A 140 14.36 -3.93 8.92
C TRP A 140 13.04 -4.64 9.16
N ASP A 141 11.99 -4.10 8.57
CA ASP A 141 10.67 -4.72 8.49
C ASP A 141 10.10 -4.54 7.08
N SER A 142 9.06 -5.29 6.73
CA SER A 142 8.42 -5.17 5.44
C SER A 142 6.92 -5.43 5.52
N GLN A 143 6.17 -4.75 4.65
CA GLN A 143 4.75 -4.99 4.48
C GLN A 143 4.42 -5.14 2.99
N ARG A 144 3.63 -6.18 2.69
CA ARG A 144 3.08 -6.42 1.36
C ARG A 144 1.65 -5.93 1.30
N TRP A 145 1.39 -4.94 0.46
CA TRP A 145 0.06 -4.38 0.25
C TRP A 145 -0.50 -4.89 -1.07
N MET A 146 -1.45 -5.84 -1.03
CA MET A 146 -2.07 -6.37 -2.24
C MET A 146 -3.02 -5.37 -2.92
N LEU A 147 -3.58 -4.44 -2.15
CA LEU A 147 -4.54 -3.43 -2.58
C LEU A 147 -4.03 -2.02 -2.21
N ALA A 148 -2.78 -1.70 -2.59
CA ALA A 148 -2.05 -0.52 -2.10
C ALA A 148 -2.62 0.80 -2.65
N SER A 149 -2.82 0.86 -3.97
CA SER A 149 -3.33 2.06 -4.64
C SER A 149 -4.26 1.67 -5.79
N PRO A 150 -5.40 2.36 -5.97
CA PRO A 150 -6.29 2.11 -7.08
C PRO A 150 -5.64 2.56 -8.39
N SER A 151 -5.70 1.70 -9.42
CA SER A 151 -5.22 1.98 -10.77
C SER A 151 -6.33 2.23 -11.78
N SER A 152 -7.59 1.99 -11.38
CA SER A 152 -8.78 2.39 -12.12
C SER A 152 -9.91 2.77 -11.16
N ALA A 153 -10.65 3.80 -11.53
CA ALA A 153 -11.82 4.24 -10.78
C ALA A 153 -13.04 3.33 -11.04
N VAL A 154 -13.93 3.25 -10.05
CA VAL A 154 -15.24 2.60 -10.20
C VAL A 154 -16.22 3.52 -10.92
N ALA A 155 -17.17 2.94 -11.64
CA ALA A 155 -18.32 3.69 -12.14
C ALA A 155 -19.27 3.99 -10.95
N LEU A 156 -19.47 5.29 -10.65
CA LEU A 156 -20.29 5.70 -9.50
C LEU A 156 -21.79 5.56 -9.75
N GLU A 157 -22.26 5.80 -10.98
CA GLU A 157 -23.70 5.78 -11.30
C GLU A 157 -24.38 4.44 -10.98
N PRO A 158 -23.81 3.27 -11.35
CA PRO A 158 -24.41 2.00 -10.96
C PRO A 158 -24.38 1.78 -9.44
N LEU A 159 -23.39 2.29 -8.71
CA LEU A 159 -23.30 2.13 -7.25
C LEU A 159 -24.41 2.87 -6.50
N ARG A 160 -24.87 4.02 -7.03
CA ARG A 160 -25.99 4.79 -6.46
C ARG A 160 -27.31 4.02 -6.42
N THR A 161 -27.44 2.95 -7.22
CA THR A 161 -28.63 2.10 -7.16
C THR A 161 -28.78 1.40 -5.81
N GLY A 162 -27.68 1.15 -5.09
CA GLY A 162 -27.69 0.55 -3.77
C GLY A 162 -28.10 1.49 -2.64
N GLU A 163 -28.23 2.80 -2.88
CA GLU A 163 -28.68 3.77 -1.85
C GLU A 163 -30.18 3.67 -1.53
N LYS A 164 -30.93 2.89 -2.32
CA LYS A 164 -32.40 2.74 -2.21
C LYS A 164 -32.83 1.49 -1.44
N GLU A 165 -31.88 0.65 -1.04
CA GLU A 165 -32.07 -0.48 -0.13
C GLU A 165 -31.72 -0.08 1.30
#